data_AF-A0A5H2XHR4-F1
#
_entry.id   AF-A0A5H2XHR4-F1
#
_cell.length_a   1.000
_cell.length_b   1.000
_cell.length_c   1.000
_cell.angle_alpha   90.00
_cell.angle_beta   90.00
_cell.angle_gamma   90.00
#
_symmetry.space_group_name_H-M   'P 1'
#
loop_
_entity.id
_entity.type
_entity.pdbx_description
1 polymer ?
#
loop_
_entity_poly.entity_id
_entity_poly.type
_entity_poly.pdbx_seq_one_letter_code
_entity_poly.pdbx_strand_id
1 'polypeptide(L)'
;MIEVNEDFVAVVSETNMVFDTKDWWVDTDAISHIYGDRNLFTYYKQNSSGEKLYMGNASVSAIEGKGSVLLKFTFGKVLTLLDVLRVHEIGKNLVYGPILSKTGFKLVFESDKFILTKGGLFVGKGYLADGLFKLNLTGNDAFNNINKVSVYFAESSNIWHARLGHVNYRSMHRMMHLGLLPKFDIDFK
;
A
#
# COMPACT_ATOMS: atom_id res chain seq x y z
N MET A 1 -28.46 20.39 -33.74
CA MET A 1 -27.85 20.49 -32.40
C MET A 1 -26.86 19.34 -32.33
N ILE A 2 -25.57 19.63 -32.48
CA ILE A 2 -24.50 18.62 -32.42
C ILE A 2 -23.86 18.80 -31.05
N GLU A 3 -24.02 17.82 -30.17
CA GLU A 3 -23.24 17.74 -28.94
C GLU A 3 -21.81 17.37 -29.33
N VAL A 4 -20.91 18.35 -29.23
CA VAL A 4 -19.48 18.08 -29.16
C VAL A 4 -19.22 17.58 -27.74
N ASN A 5 -19.06 16.27 -27.61
CA ASN A 5 -18.54 15.65 -26.39
C ASN A 5 -17.03 15.97 -26.37
N GLU A 6 -16.66 17.05 -25.68
CA GLU A 6 -15.25 17.36 -25.41
C GLU A 6 -14.76 16.39 -24.33
N ASP A 7 -14.15 15.30 -24.77
CA ASP A 7 -13.35 14.45 -23.88
C ASP A 7 -12.17 15.28 -23.36
N PHE A 8 -12.32 15.82 -22.15
CA PHE A 8 -11.24 16.50 -21.44
C PHE A 8 -10.16 15.48 -21.06
N VAL A 9 -9.17 15.30 -21.93
CA VAL A 9 -7.96 14.56 -21.62
C VAL A 9 -6.98 15.51 -20.92
N ALA A 10 -6.90 15.43 -19.60
CA ALA A 10 -5.88 16.13 -18.83
C ALA A 10 -4.54 15.39 -18.98
N VAL A 11 -3.60 15.99 -19.71
CA VAL A 11 -2.22 15.51 -19.78
C VAL A 11 -1.45 16.12 -18.61
N VAL A 12 -1.16 15.32 -17.59
CA VAL A 12 -0.27 15.70 -16.50
C VAL A 12 1.16 15.38 -16.91
N SER A 13 1.97 16.40 -17.18
CA SER A 13 3.40 16.23 -17.41
C SER A 13 4.15 16.33 -16.09
N GLU A 14 4.65 15.20 -15.57
CA GLU A 14 5.58 15.21 -14.45
C GLU A 14 7.01 15.43 -14.97
N THR A 15 7.69 16.46 -14.49
CA THR A 15 9.12 16.69 -14.77
C THR A 15 9.96 15.70 -13.97
N ASN A 16 10.90 15.01 -14.63
CA ASN A 16 11.89 14.10 -14.02
C ASN A 16 12.78 14.83 -12.99
N MET A 17 12.26 15.06 -11.79
CA MET A 17 13.06 15.40 -10.62
C MET A 17 13.31 14.09 -9.86
N VAL A 18 14.58 13.75 -9.64
CA VAL A 18 14.98 12.60 -8.82
C VAL A 18 14.63 12.96 -7.37
N PHE A 19 13.45 12.57 -6.93
CA PHE A 19 13.02 12.76 -5.55
C PHE A 19 13.52 11.59 -4.70
N ASP A 20 14.59 11.82 -3.93
CA ASP A 20 14.92 10.99 -2.76
C ASP A 20 13.87 11.25 -1.65
N THR A 21 12.62 10.89 -1.93
CA THR A 21 11.52 11.07 -0.99
C THR A 21 11.11 9.71 -0.44
N LYS A 22 11.15 9.59 0.89
CA LYS A 22 10.57 8.45 1.65
C LYS A 22 9.04 8.54 1.72
N ASP A 23 8.46 9.44 0.95
CA ASP A 23 7.04 9.73 0.92
C ASP A 23 6.29 8.66 0.13
N TRP A 24 5.00 8.50 0.42
CA TRP A 24 4.14 7.49 -0.19
C TRP A 24 2.86 8.13 -0.67
N TRP A 25 2.42 7.73 -1.87
CA TRP A 25 1.20 8.22 -2.50
C TRP A 25 0.21 7.09 -2.70
N VAL A 26 -1.07 7.36 -2.46
CA VAL A 26 -2.13 6.42 -2.80
C VAL A 26 -2.44 6.56 -4.28
N ASP A 27 -2.38 5.43 -4.98
CA ASP A 27 -2.70 5.33 -6.40
C ASP A 27 -3.79 4.26 -6.58
N THR A 28 -4.95 4.68 -7.08
CA THR A 28 -6.08 3.78 -7.33
C THR A 28 -5.94 2.98 -8.62
N ASP A 29 -5.09 3.45 -9.52
CA ASP A 29 -4.92 2.91 -10.88
C ASP A 29 -3.60 2.12 -11.03
N ALA A 30 -2.73 2.18 -10.01
CA ALA A 30 -1.59 1.28 -9.88
C ALA A 30 -2.04 -0.19 -9.85
N ILE A 31 -1.11 -1.12 -10.12
CA ILE A 31 -1.38 -2.57 -10.08
C ILE A 31 -0.79 -3.25 -8.83
N SER A 32 0.15 -2.59 -8.15
CA SER A 32 0.84 -3.12 -6.97
C SER A 32 1.42 -2.00 -6.12
N HIS A 33 1.76 -2.29 -4.88
CA HIS A 33 2.59 -1.41 -4.08
C HIS A 33 4.00 -1.35 -4.67
N ILE A 34 4.60 -0.17 -4.77
CA ILE A 34 5.93 0.02 -5.39
C ILE A 34 6.80 0.87 -4.48
N TYR A 35 8.05 0.45 -4.28
CA TYR A 35 9.04 1.18 -3.49
C TYR A 35 10.40 1.29 -4.20
N GLY A 36 10.93 2.51 -4.18
CA GLY A 36 12.14 2.94 -4.90
C GLY A 36 13.47 2.66 -4.20
N ASP A 37 13.48 2.21 -2.95
CA ASP A 37 14.70 1.93 -2.18
C ASP A 37 14.60 0.55 -1.50
N ARG A 38 15.72 -0.08 -1.18
CA ARG A 38 15.77 -1.34 -0.43
C ARG A 38 15.54 -1.13 1.08
N ASN A 39 15.81 0.06 1.61
CA ASN A 39 16.02 0.28 3.04
C ASN A 39 14.77 0.17 3.93
N LEU A 40 13.55 0.38 3.40
CA LEU A 40 12.31 0.30 4.21
C LEU A 40 11.65 -1.09 4.20
N PHE A 41 12.24 -2.06 3.50
CA PHE A 41 11.73 -3.43 3.49
C PHE A 41 12.08 -4.15 4.80
N THR A 42 11.06 -4.60 5.55
CA THR A 42 11.24 -5.44 6.75
C THR A 42 11.44 -6.91 6.40
N TYR A 43 10.90 -7.34 5.27
CA TYR A 43 11.15 -8.63 4.64
C TYR A 43 11.37 -8.41 3.15
N TYR A 44 12.21 -9.23 2.51
CA TYR A 44 12.43 -9.13 1.07
C TYR A 44 12.97 -10.39 0.41
N LYS A 45 12.24 -10.76 -0.64
CA LYS A 45 12.54 -11.62 -1.78
C LYS A 45 13.38 -10.94 -2.87
N GLN A 46 14.68 -11.22 -3.05
CA GLN A 46 15.35 -10.80 -4.31
C GLN A 46 14.69 -11.54 -5.48
N ASN A 47 14.44 -10.81 -6.56
CA ASN A 47 13.92 -11.40 -7.79
C ASN A 47 15.05 -11.85 -8.71
N SER A 48 14.95 -13.08 -9.20
CA SER A 48 15.88 -13.66 -10.18
C SER A 48 15.17 -14.08 -11.48
N SER A 49 13.86 -13.86 -11.60
CA SER A 49 13.05 -14.27 -12.74
C SER A 49 13.19 -13.36 -13.96
N GLY A 50 13.73 -12.15 -13.77
CA GLY A 50 13.79 -11.14 -14.83
C GLY A 50 12.42 -10.48 -15.12
N GLU A 51 11.44 -10.61 -14.23
CA GLU A 51 10.14 -9.93 -14.36
C GLU A 51 10.32 -8.41 -14.49
N LYS A 52 9.40 -7.82 -15.26
CA LYS A 52 9.40 -6.39 -15.57
C LYS A 52 8.05 -5.78 -15.27
N LEU A 53 8.08 -4.50 -14.91
CA LEU A 53 6.90 -3.66 -14.67
C LEU A 53 6.74 -2.67 -15.82
N TYR A 54 5.55 -2.62 -16.41
CA TYR A 54 5.17 -1.60 -17.38
C TYR A 54 4.68 -0.35 -16.64
N MET A 55 5.22 0.80 -17.01
CA MET A 55 4.97 2.08 -16.35
C MET A 55 3.95 2.92 -17.12
N GLY A 56 3.34 3.91 -16.45
CA GLY A 56 2.37 4.83 -17.07
C GLY A 56 2.94 5.70 -18.18
N ASN A 57 4.27 5.89 -18.22
CA ASN A 57 4.97 6.61 -19.29
C ASN A 57 5.40 5.70 -20.46
N ALA A 58 4.80 4.51 -20.58
CA ALA A 58 5.14 3.46 -21.55
C ALA A 58 6.57 2.89 -21.42
N SER A 59 7.33 3.26 -20.39
CA SER A 59 8.62 2.63 -20.09
C SER A 59 8.44 1.28 -19.41
N VAL A 60 9.54 0.53 -19.31
CA VAL A 60 9.60 -0.75 -18.64
C VAL A 60 10.78 -0.75 -17.69
N SER A 61 10.56 -1.11 -16.43
CA SER A 61 11.63 -1.26 -15.44
C SER A 61 11.68 -2.69 -14.90
N ALA A 62 12.87 -3.14 -14.53
CA ALA A 62 13.03 -4.43 -13.87
C ALA A 62 12.39 -4.43 -12.47
N ILE A 63 11.74 -5.52 -12.11
CA ILE A 63 11.32 -5.79 -10.73
C ILE A 63 12.49 -6.50 -10.04
N GLU A 64 13.20 -5.80 -9.17
CA GLU A 64 14.40 -6.31 -8.49
C GLU A 64 14.06 -7.26 -7.34
N GLY A 65 12.85 -7.17 -6.81
CA GLY A 65 12.45 -7.94 -5.65
C GLY A 65 11.05 -7.61 -5.17
N LYS A 66 10.64 -8.32 -4.12
CA LYS A 66 9.33 -8.20 -3.52
C LYS A 66 9.42 -8.37 -2.01
N GLY A 67 8.65 -7.63 -1.24
CA GLY A 67 8.74 -7.72 0.21
C GLY A 67 7.65 -7.00 0.98
N SER A 68 7.93 -6.71 2.24
CA SER A 68 6.99 -6.05 3.15
C SER A 68 7.55 -4.71 3.60
N VAL A 69 6.71 -3.68 3.67
CA VAL A 69 7.07 -2.32 4.12
C VAL A 69 6.12 -1.87 5.22
N LEU A 70 6.67 -1.20 6.23
CA LEU A 70 5.88 -0.58 7.31
C LEU A 70 5.70 0.91 7.05
N LEU A 71 4.46 1.34 6.91
CA LEU A 71 4.08 2.75 6.87
C LEU A 71 3.60 3.19 8.24
N LYS A 72 4.33 4.12 8.85
CA LYS A 72 4.01 4.63 10.19
C LYS A 72 3.24 5.92 10.05
N PHE A 73 2.01 5.94 10.54
CA PHE A 73 1.22 7.16 10.67
C PHE A 73 1.46 7.80 12.04
N THR A 74 0.85 8.96 12.27
CA THR A 74 0.80 9.62 13.58
C THR A 74 0.14 8.73 14.64
N PHE A 75 0.38 9.02 15.93
CA PHE A 75 -0.25 8.33 17.06
C PHE A 75 0.03 6.81 17.12
N GLY A 76 1.19 6.36 16.62
CA GLY A 76 1.63 4.97 16.73
C GLY A 76 0.83 3.98 15.89
N LYS A 77 0.12 4.45 14.86
CA LYS A 77 -0.62 3.59 13.91
C LYS A 77 0.32 3.12 12.80
N VAL A 78 0.39 1.82 12.55
CA VAL A 78 1.29 1.23 11.55
C VAL A 78 0.49 0.41 10.56
N LEU A 79 0.65 0.71 9.28
CA LEU A 79 0.13 -0.10 8.17
C LEU A 79 1.27 -0.93 7.58
N THR A 80 1.14 -2.24 7.64
CA THR A 80 2.03 -3.18 6.95
C THR A 80 1.51 -3.41 5.55
N LEU A 81 2.25 -2.91 4.57
CA LEU A 81 2.09 -3.27 3.17
C LEU A 81 2.87 -4.55 2.91
N LEU A 82 2.21 -5.50 2.25
CA LEU A 82 2.84 -6.73 1.82
C LEU A 82 2.96 -6.75 0.32
N ASP A 83 3.78 -7.69 -0.16
CA ASP A 83 3.91 -7.93 -1.57
C ASP A 83 4.36 -6.69 -2.39
N VAL A 84 5.06 -5.76 -1.73
CA VAL A 84 5.59 -4.52 -2.29
C VAL A 84 6.70 -4.83 -3.29
N LEU A 85 6.59 -4.31 -4.50
CA LEU A 85 7.59 -4.48 -5.55
C LEU A 85 8.72 -3.46 -5.36
N ARG A 86 9.96 -3.94 -5.48
CA ARG A 86 11.15 -3.10 -5.53
C ARG A 86 11.46 -2.77 -6.98
N VAL A 87 11.42 -1.49 -7.31
CA VAL A 87 11.69 -1.00 -8.67
C VAL A 87 12.53 0.27 -8.58
N HIS A 88 13.75 0.27 -9.13
CA HIS A 88 14.70 1.36 -8.97
C HIS A 88 14.26 2.65 -9.67
N GLU A 89 13.69 2.54 -10.87
CA GLU A 89 13.35 3.67 -11.74
C GLU A 89 11.95 4.24 -11.48
N ILE A 90 11.46 4.19 -10.24
CA ILE A 90 10.15 4.75 -9.87
C ILE A 90 10.31 6.18 -9.32
N GLY A 91 9.50 7.11 -9.81
CA GLY A 91 9.54 8.52 -9.35
C GLY A 91 8.82 8.77 -8.01
N LYS A 92 7.83 7.94 -7.65
CA LYS A 92 7.04 8.04 -6.41
C LYS A 92 6.81 6.65 -5.82
N ASN A 93 6.86 6.52 -4.49
CA ASN A 93 6.48 5.26 -3.85
C ASN A 93 4.96 5.15 -3.80
N LEU A 94 4.41 4.03 -4.25
CA LEU A 94 2.98 3.89 -4.49
C LEU A 94 2.34 2.89 -3.54
N VAL A 95 1.22 3.31 -2.94
CA VAL A 95 0.27 2.47 -2.25
C VAL A 95 -0.87 2.16 -3.20
N TYR A 96 -0.91 0.92 -3.69
CA TYR A 96 -2.04 0.42 -4.46
C TYR A 96 -3.34 0.46 -3.62
N GLY A 97 -4.25 1.37 -3.99
CA GLY A 97 -5.49 1.61 -3.25
C GLY A 97 -6.46 0.42 -3.25
N PRO A 98 -6.76 -0.20 -4.42
CA PRO A 98 -7.70 -1.31 -4.49
C PRO A 98 -7.38 -2.51 -3.59
N ILE A 99 -6.11 -2.85 -3.36
CA ILE A 99 -5.78 -3.94 -2.42
C ILE A 99 -6.07 -3.55 -0.98
N LEU A 100 -5.88 -2.29 -0.58
CA LEU A 100 -6.32 -1.82 0.74
C LEU A 100 -7.83 -1.94 0.88
N SER A 101 -8.61 -1.55 -0.14
CA SER A 101 -10.06 -1.70 -0.12
C SER A 101 -10.49 -3.18 0.01
N LYS A 102 -9.89 -4.07 -0.80
CA LYS A 102 -10.14 -5.53 -0.75
C LYS A 102 -9.75 -6.18 0.58
N THR A 103 -8.94 -5.51 1.40
CA THR A 103 -8.45 -6.02 2.70
C THR A 103 -9.13 -5.33 3.89
N GLY A 104 -10.29 -4.73 3.64
CA GLY A 104 -11.19 -4.20 4.65
C GLY A 104 -10.88 -2.77 5.09
N PHE A 105 -9.96 -2.08 4.41
CA PHE A 105 -9.76 -0.67 4.64
C PHE A 105 -10.79 0.15 3.87
N LYS A 106 -11.28 1.22 4.50
CA LYS A 106 -12.06 2.25 3.84
C LYS A 106 -11.14 3.43 3.53
N LEU A 107 -11.05 3.74 2.25
CA LEU A 107 -10.34 4.89 1.69
C LEU A 107 -11.39 5.97 1.42
N VAL A 108 -11.22 7.14 2.02
CA VAL A 108 -12.10 8.29 1.78
C VAL A 108 -11.27 9.41 1.20
N PHE A 109 -11.69 9.89 0.03
CA PHE A 109 -11.14 11.04 -0.65
C PHE A 109 -12.21 12.14 -0.59
N GLU A 110 -11.89 13.25 0.05
CA GLU A 110 -12.82 14.36 0.24
C GLU A 110 -12.06 15.67 0.05
N SER A 111 -12.39 16.41 -1.00
CA SER A 111 -11.62 17.60 -1.40
C SER A 111 -10.13 17.26 -1.57
N ASP A 112 -9.27 17.94 -0.83
CA ASP A 112 -7.81 17.75 -0.81
C ASP A 112 -7.35 16.76 0.28
N LYS A 113 -8.27 16.03 0.93
CA LYS A 113 -7.95 15.15 2.07
C LYS A 113 -8.13 13.68 1.71
N PHE A 114 -7.22 12.88 2.27
CA PHE A 114 -7.33 11.42 2.28
C PHE A 114 -7.45 10.91 3.71
N ILE A 115 -8.37 9.98 3.94
CA ILE A 115 -8.57 9.32 5.23
C ILE A 115 -8.59 7.81 5.02
N LEU A 116 -7.79 7.10 5.81
CA LEU A 116 -7.73 5.65 5.86
C LEU A 116 -8.29 5.14 7.20
N THR A 117 -9.29 4.26 7.14
CA THR A 117 -9.89 3.62 8.31
C THR A 117 -10.02 2.11 8.11
N LYS A 118 -10.10 1.33 9.19
CA LYS A 118 -10.39 -0.11 9.16
C LYS A 118 -11.31 -0.47 10.32
N GLY A 119 -12.44 -1.14 10.03
CA GLY A 119 -13.44 -1.46 11.05
C GLY A 119 -13.99 -0.23 11.80
N GLY A 120 -14.09 0.92 11.12
CA GLY A 120 -14.49 2.19 11.73
C GLY A 120 -13.39 2.90 12.55
N LEU A 121 -12.22 2.28 12.74
CA LEU A 121 -11.09 2.89 13.44
C LEU A 121 -10.21 3.67 12.50
N PHE A 122 -9.78 4.86 12.94
CA PHE A 122 -8.81 5.69 12.24
C PHE A 122 -7.43 5.02 12.19
N VAL A 123 -6.86 4.91 10.99
CA VAL A 123 -5.52 4.36 10.74
C VAL A 123 -4.56 5.48 10.37
N GLY A 124 -4.95 6.35 9.43
CA GLY A 124 -4.06 7.36 8.88
C GLY A 124 -4.77 8.38 8.02
N LYS A 125 -4.03 9.44 7.65
CA LYS A 125 -4.50 10.50 6.76
C LYS A 125 -3.44 10.89 5.75
N GLY A 126 -3.86 11.58 4.72
CA GLY A 126 -3.03 12.17 3.67
C GLY A 126 -3.67 13.43 3.10
N TYR A 127 -3.03 14.00 2.11
CA TYR A 127 -3.47 15.20 1.42
C TYR A 127 -3.10 15.15 -0.06
N LEU A 128 -3.86 15.85 -0.90
CA LEU A 128 -3.58 15.95 -2.33
C LEU A 128 -2.29 16.76 -2.55
N ALA A 129 -1.33 16.18 -3.26
CA ALA A 129 -0.07 16.79 -3.65
C ALA A 129 0.44 16.16 -4.95
N ASP A 130 0.87 16.98 -5.91
CA ASP A 130 1.41 16.52 -7.19
C ASP A 130 0.46 15.56 -7.93
N GLY A 131 -0.84 15.87 -7.93
CA GLY A 131 -1.87 15.08 -8.61
C GLY A 131 -2.30 13.78 -7.90
N LEU A 132 -1.67 13.40 -6.78
CA LEU A 132 -1.96 12.17 -6.04
C LEU A 132 -2.13 12.44 -4.53
N PHE A 133 -2.72 11.50 -3.80
CA PHE A 133 -2.89 11.66 -2.35
C PHE A 133 -1.66 11.16 -1.59
N LYS A 134 -0.84 12.11 -1.12
CA LYS A 134 0.35 11.86 -0.30
C LYS A 134 -0.02 11.51 1.13
N LEU A 135 0.53 10.42 1.66
CA LEU A 135 0.33 9.96 3.03
C LEU A 135 1.12 10.81 4.03
N ASN A 136 0.50 11.12 5.18
CA ASN A 136 1.17 11.81 6.28
C ASN A 136 1.80 10.77 7.23
N LEU A 137 3.05 10.42 6.95
CA LEU A 137 3.81 9.43 7.70
C LEU A 137 4.75 10.08 8.72
N THR A 138 4.97 9.40 9.84
CA THR A 138 6.01 9.77 10.81
C THR A 138 7.34 9.15 10.38
N GLY A 139 8.43 9.92 10.49
CA GLY A 139 9.78 9.44 10.19
C GLY A 139 10.20 8.24 11.04
N ASN A 140 11.33 7.61 10.68
CA ASN A 140 11.75 6.34 11.30
C ASN A 140 12.08 6.43 12.81
N ASP A 141 12.32 7.62 13.34
CA ASP A 141 12.79 7.87 14.72
C ASP A 141 11.70 7.71 15.81
N ALA A 142 10.44 7.50 15.43
CA ALA A 142 9.30 7.49 16.36
C ALA A 142 9.10 6.18 17.16
N PHE A 143 10.06 5.24 17.18
CA PHE A 143 9.91 3.95 17.90
C PHE A 143 10.15 4.02 19.42
N ASN A 144 10.58 5.16 19.97
CA ASN A 144 11.00 5.24 21.37
C ASN A 144 9.85 5.28 22.40
N ASN A 145 8.58 5.19 21.99
CA ASN A 145 7.43 5.10 22.90
C ASN A 145 6.51 3.91 22.52
N ILE A 146 6.92 2.72 22.98
CA ILE A 146 6.41 1.41 22.54
C ILE A 146 5.03 1.05 23.13
N ASN A 147 4.45 1.88 24.02
CA ASN A 147 3.33 1.43 24.84
C ASN A 147 1.94 1.39 24.16
N LYS A 148 1.80 1.72 22.86
CA LYS A 148 0.51 1.49 22.14
C LYS A 148 0.61 1.49 20.60
N VAL A 149 1.39 0.60 20.00
CA VAL A 149 1.41 0.44 18.53
C VAL A 149 0.18 -0.35 18.07
N SER A 150 -0.64 0.22 17.18
CA SER A 150 -1.70 -0.53 16.47
C SER A 150 -1.20 -0.91 15.08
N VAL A 151 -1.08 -2.21 14.81
CA VAL A 151 -0.61 -2.73 13.52
C VAL A 151 -1.79 -3.21 12.69
N TYR A 152 -1.87 -2.74 11.44
CA TYR A 152 -2.87 -3.15 10.46
C TYR A 152 -2.17 -3.80 9.28
N PHE A 153 -2.70 -4.92 8.81
CA PHE A 153 -2.18 -5.63 7.64
C PHE A 153 -3.07 -5.36 6.43
N ALA A 154 -2.45 -5.03 5.30
CA ALA A 154 -3.06 -5.03 3.98
C ALA A 154 -3.24 -6.47 3.45
N GLU A 155 -3.82 -7.36 4.27
CA GLU A 155 -4.20 -8.72 3.91
C GLU A 155 -5.66 -8.97 4.27
N SER A 156 -6.34 -9.79 3.47
CA SER A 156 -7.68 -10.30 3.78
C SER A 156 -7.61 -11.75 4.22
N SER A 157 -8.58 -12.18 5.02
CA SER A 157 -8.76 -13.58 5.41
C SER A 157 -8.88 -14.50 4.18
N ASN A 158 -9.43 -14.00 3.07
CA ASN A 158 -9.53 -14.71 1.79
C ASN A 158 -8.15 -15.03 1.19
N ILE A 159 -7.15 -14.16 1.36
CA ILE A 159 -5.79 -14.41 0.88
C ILE A 159 -5.15 -15.53 1.69
N TRP A 160 -5.33 -15.55 3.01
CA TRP A 160 -4.87 -16.64 3.86
C TRP A 160 -5.63 -17.95 3.59
N HIS A 161 -6.94 -17.87 3.37
CA HIS A 161 -7.75 -19.01 2.98
C HIS A 161 -7.23 -19.65 1.70
N ALA A 162 -6.92 -18.85 0.68
CA ALA A 162 -6.34 -19.32 -0.58
C ALA A 162 -4.92 -19.89 -0.39
N ARG A 163 -4.04 -19.17 0.33
CA ARG A 163 -2.64 -19.60 0.59
C ARG A 163 -2.55 -20.90 1.39
N LEU A 164 -3.47 -21.11 2.32
CA LEU A 164 -3.53 -22.31 3.15
C LEU A 164 -4.31 -23.46 2.49
N GLY A 165 -4.74 -23.32 1.23
CA GLY A 165 -5.42 -24.39 0.51
C GLY A 165 -6.85 -24.63 1.01
N HIS A 166 -7.62 -23.55 1.15
CA HIS A 166 -9.01 -23.56 1.62
C HIS A 166 -9.21 -24.01 3.08
N VAL A 167 -8.20 -23.80 3.92
CA VAL A 167 -8.35 -24.00 5.37
C VAL A 167 -9.50 -23.15 5.90
N ASN A 168 -10.39 -23.77 6.66
CA ASN A 168 -11.59 -23.09 7.16
C ASN A 168 -11.22 -21.92 8.09
N TYR A 169 -12.11 -20.93 8.17
CA TYR A 169 -11.90 -19.73 8.97
C TYR A 169 -11.66 -19.99 10.46
N ARG A 170 -12.24 -21.04 11.05
CA ARG A 170 -12.00 -21.42 12.46
C ARG A 170 -10.56 -21.93 12.67
N SER A 171 -10.03 -22.69 11.73
CA SER A 171 -8.65 -23.17 11.77
C SER A 171 -7.67 -22.01 11.61
N MET A 172 -7.93 -21.07 10.70
CA MET A 172 -7.13 -19.83 10.61
C MET A 172 -7.20 -19.01 11.91
N HIS A 173 -8.39 -18.86 12.50
CA HIS A 173 -8.56 -18.18 13.79
C HIS A 173 -7.74 -18.86 14.91
N ARG A 174 -7.71 -20.19 14.93
CA ARG A 174 -6.88 -20.95 15.88
C ARG A 174 -5.39 -20.74 15.63
N MET A 175 -4.95 -20.74 14.37
CA MET A 175 -3.55 -20.49 14.01
C MET A 175 -3.10 -19.07 14.41
N MET A 176 -3.98 -18.07 14.31
CA MET A 176 -3.74 -16.71 14.83
C MET A 176 -3.56 -16.70 16.36
N HIS A 177 -4.42 -17.42 17.09
CA HIS A 177 -4.30 -17.52 18.55
C HIS A 177 -3.03 -18.25 19.00
N LEU A 178 -2.54 -19.19 18.18
CA LEU A 178 -1.28 -19.91 18.41
C LEU A 178 -0.05 -19.10 17.95
N GLY A 179 -0.22 -17.91 17.39
CA GLY A 179 0.88 -17.07 16.91
C GLY A 179 1.53 -17.56 15.61
N LEU A 180 0.91 -18.51 14.91
CA LEU A 180 1.39 -19.06 13.64
C LEU A 180 1.00 -18.17 12.44
N LEU A 181 -0.01 -17.33 12.61
CA LEU A 181 -0.43 -16.31 11.66
C LEU A 181 -0.46 -14.93 12.33
N PRO A 182 -0.20 -13.84 11.58
CA PRO A 182 -0.43 -12.49 12.07
C PRO A 182 -1.90 -12.31 12.46
N LYS A 183 -2.20 -11.43 13.42
CA LYS A 183 -3.58 -11.13 13.79
C LYS A 183 -4.23 -10.25 12.71
N PHE A 184 -5.32 -10.73 12.09
CA PHE A 184 -6.14 -10.01 11.13
C PHE A 184 -7.63 -10.33 11.35
N ASP A 185 -8.52 -9.46 10.87
CA ASP A 185 -9.97 -9.72 10.95
C ASP A 185 -10.37 -10.84 9.99
N ILE A 186 -11.20 -11.76 10.48
CA ILE A 186 -11.75 -12.85 9.69
C ILE A 186 -13.16 -12.47 9.25
N ASP A 187 -13.32 -12.23 7.95
CA ASP A 187 -14.63 -12.05 7.33
C ASP A 187 -15.37 -13.39 7.29
N PHE A 188 -16.22 -13.65 8.29
CA PHE A 188 -17.20 -14.72 8.20
C PHE A 188 -18.30 -14.26 7.23
N LYS A 189 -18.37 -14.89 6.05
CA LYS A 189 -19.59 -14.83 5.22
C LYS A 189 -20.73 -15.57 5.90
#